data_AF-A0A9D9ZTL9-F1
#
_entry.id   AF-A0A9D9ZTL9-F1
#
_cell.length_a   1.000
_cell.length_b   1.000
_cell.length_c   1.000
_cell.angle_alpha   90.00
_cell.angle_beta   90.00
_cell.angle_gamma   90.00
#
_symmetry.space_group_name_H-M   'P 1'
#
loop_
_entity.id
_entity.type
_entity.pdbx_description
1 polymer ?
#
loop_
_entity_poly.entity_id
_entity_poly.type
_entity_poly.pdbx_seq_one_letter_code
_entity_poly.pdbx_strand_id
1 'polypeptide(L)'
;YIKSKGLGKACALLTDGRFSGGTSGLSIGHASPEAAAGGAIGLVRHGDRIRIDIKNRSINVLVSDEELAKRRTEQNAKGWKPTKPRSRKVSAALKAYAKLVMSADKGAVRDLSLLD
;
A
#
# COMPACT_ATOMS: atom_id res chain seq x y z
N TYR A 1 19.10 -2.75 -5.93
CA TYR A 1 18.14 -2.46 -7.02
C TYR A 1 17.71 -3.81 -7.62
N ILE A 2 16.41 -4.13 -7.75
CA ILE A 2 15.99 -5.44 -8.34
C ILE A 2 16.57 -5.62 -9.75
N LYS A 3 16.62 -4.52 -10.52
CA LYS A 3 17.24 -4.47 -11.84
C LYS A 3 18.74 -4.83 -11.81
N SER A 4 19.52 -4.34 -10.83
CA SER A 4 20.96 -4.66 -10.73
C SER A 4 21.21 -6.12 -10.35
N LYS A 5 20.21 -6.80 -9.77
CA LYS A 5 20.24 -8.24 -9.49
C LYS A 5 19.69 -9.09 -10.64
N GLY A 6 19.33 -8.49 -11.78
CA GLY A 6 18.77 -9.22 -12.94
C GLY A 6 17.33 -9.72 -12.74
N LEU A 7 16.65 -9.34 -11.65
CA LEU A 7 15.36 -9.91 -11.26
C LEU A 7 14.14 -9.15 -11.82
N GLY A 8 14.35 -8.13 -12.66
CA GLY A 8 13.27 -7.27 -13.16
C GLY A 8 12.21 -7.99 -14.00
N LYS A 9 12.55 -9.13 -14.62
CA LYS A 9 11.59 -9.98 -15.35
C LYS A 9 10.95 -11.06 -14.48
N ALA A 10 11.56 -11.38 -13.32
CA ALA A 10 11.15 -12.47 -12.45
C ALA A 10 10.30 -12.00 -11.26
N CYS A 11 10.38 -10.71 -10.91
CA CYS A 11 9.68 -10.15 -9.76
C CYS A 11 8.81 -8.96 -10.17
N ALA A 12 7.59 -8.95 -9.64
CA ALA A 12 6.73 -7.76 -9.63
C ALA A 12 6.93 -6.97 -8.34
N LEU A 13 6.74 -5.66 -8.41
CA LEU A 13 6.77 -4.72 -7.29
C LEU A 13 5.39 -4.08 -7.12
N LEU A 14 4.88 -4.05 -5.90
CA LEU A 14 3.60 -3.44 -5.53
C LEU A 14 3.78 -2.60 -4.26
N THR A 15 3.24 -1.39 -4.25
CA THR A 15 3.22 -0.51 -3.07
C THR A 15 2.00 0.43 -3.09
N ASP A 16 1.53 0.82 -1.91
CA ASP A 16 0.60 1.94 -1.70
C ASP A 16 1.30 3.31 -1.81
N GLY A 17 2.63 3.34 -1.76
CA GLY A 17 3.46 4.50 -2.08
C GLY A 17 3.73 4.66 -3.58
N ARG A 18 4.94 5.11 -3.92
CA ARG A 18 5.36 5.39 -5.30
C ARG A 18 6.75 4.81 -5.61
N PHE A 19 6.98 4.49 -6.89
CA PHE A 19 8.31 4.21 -7.43
C PHE A 19 8.82 5.41 -8.24
N SER A 20 10.15 5.54 -8.40
CA SER A 20 10.74 6.55 -9.29
C SER A 20 10.82 6.05 -10.74
N GLY A 21 10.86 6.97 -11.70
CA GLY A 21 10.78 6.68 -13.15
C GLY A 21 11.90 5.82 -13.75
N GLY A 22 12.88 5.38 -12.96
CA GLY A 22 13.96 4.48 -13.40
C GLY A 22 13.65 2.99 -13.23
N THR A 23 12.41 2.63 -12.89
CA THR A 23 12.06 1.25 -12.55
C THR A 23 11.78 0.44 -13.82
N SER A 24 12.48 -0.68 -14.00
CA SER A 24 12.27 -1.62 -15.11
C SER A 24 11.57 -2.88 -14.61
N GLY A 25 10.63 -3.41 -15.39
CA GLY A 25 9.79 -4.56 -14.98
C GLY A 25 8.44 -4.11 -14.44
N LEU A 26 7.66 -5.05 -13.90
CA LEU A 26 6.29 -4.77 -13.43
C LEU A 26 6.31 -4.07 -12.07
N SER A 27 6.11 -2.75 -12.06
CA SER A 27 6.18 -1.91 -10.85
C SER A 27 4.94 -1.06 -10.71
N ILE A 28 4.12 -1.38 -9.71
CA ILE A 28 2.78 -0.83 -9.53
C ILE A 28 2.76 -0.05 -8.21
N GLY A 29 2.52 1.25 -8.31
CA GLY A 29 2.36 2.15 -7.16
C GLY A 29 0.90 2.54 -6.94
N HIS A 30 0.67 3.37 -5.94
CA HIS A 30 -0.62 4.00 -5.61
C HIS A 30 -1.75 2.98 -5.34
N ALA A 31 -1.40 1.78 -4.87
CA ALA A 31 -2.41 0.82 -4.42
C ALA A 31 -3.30 1.46 -3.35
N SER A 32 -4.60 1.54 -3.65
CA SER A 32 -5.58 2.26 -2.85
C SER A 32 -6.78 1.34 -2.53
N PRO A 33 -7.36 1.39 -1.31
CA PRO A 33 -6.90 2.16 -0.16
C PRO A 33 -5.50 1.73 0.32
N GLU A 34 -4.73 2.65 0.90
CA GLU A 34 -3.40 2.35 1.44
C GLU A 34 -3.48 1.43 2.66
N ALA A 35 -2.36 0.82 3.07
CA ALA A 35 -2.34 -0.06 4.24
C ALA A 35 -2.79 0.69 5.51
N ALA A 36 -2.39 1.95 5.70
CA ALA A 36 -2.76 2.74 6.87
C ALA A 36 -4.27 3.08 6.92
N ALA A 37 -4.95 3.09 5.78
CA ALA A 37 -6.39 3.33 5.63
C ALA A 37 -7.21 2.02 5.66
N GLY A 38 -6.58 0.88 5.94
CA GLY A 38 -7.27 -0.40 5.99
C GLY A 38 -7.41 -1.11 4.65
N GLY A 39 -6.62 -0.74 3.64
CA GLY A 39 -6.59 -1.42 2.35
C GLY A 39 -6.18 -2.88 2.43
N ALA A 40 -6.63 -3.68 1.46
CA ALA A 40 -6.29 -5.10 1.38
C ALA A 40 -4.78 -5.37 1.30
N ILE A 41 -4.00 -4.42 0.76
CA ILE A 41 -2.54 -4.49 0.73
C ILE A 41 -1.92 -4.65 2.12
N GLY A 42 -2.55 -4.11 3.17
CA GLY A 42 -2.11 -4.29 4.56
C GLY A 42 -2.48 -5.64 5.19
N LEU A 43 -3.23 -6.50 4.48
CA LEU A 43 -3.61 -7.85 4.93
C LEU A 43 -2.78 -8.97 4.28
N VAL A 44 -1.94 -8.61 3.31
CA VAL A 44 -1.07 -9.55 2.60
C VAL A 44 -0.01 -10.06 3.57
N ARG A 45 0.20 -11.38 3.59
CA ARG A 45 1.20 -12.08 4.40
C ARG A 45 2.23 -12.75 3.49
N HIS A 46 3.40 -13.04 4.06
CA HIS A 46 4.45 -13.74 3.34
C HIS A 46 3.94 -15.11 2.86
N GLY A 47 4.23 -15.45 1.60
CA GLY A 47 3.77 -16.69 0.97
C GLY A 47 2.43 -16.57 0.22
N ASP A 48 1.65 -15.51 0.43
CA ASP A 48 0.42 -15.30 -0.34
C ASP A 48 0.75 -15.12 -1.83
N ARG A 49 -0.06 -15.75 -2.69
CA ARG A 49 0.08 -15.59 -4.14
C ARG A 49 -0.67 -14.33 -4.59
N ILE A 50 0.00 -13.48 -5.34
CA ILE A 50 -0.61 -12.32 -6.00
C ILE A 50 -0.75 -12.60 -7.49
N ARG A 51 -1.97 -12.47 -8.02
CA ARG A 51 -2.25 -12.51 -9.47
C ARG A 51 -2.35 -11.08 -9.99
N ILE A 52 -1.48 -10.74 -10.93
CA ILE A 52 -1.55 -9.48 -11.68
C ILE A 52 -1.97 -9.82 -13.10
N ASP A 53 -3.15 -9.35 -13.49
CA ASP A 53 -3.70 -9.54 -14.82
C ASP A 53 -3.76 -8.20 -15.55
N ILE A 54 -2.85 -8.02 -16.50
CA ILE A 54 -2.71 -6.79 -17.26
C ILE A 54 -3.87 -6.59 -18.24
N LYS A 55 -4.38 -7.66 -18.85
CA LYS A 55 -5.47 -7.57 -19.83
C LYS A 55 -6.76 -7.15 -19.14
N ASN A 56 -7.04 -7.75 -17.99
CA ASN A 56 -8.23 -7.45 -17.21
C ASN A 56 -8.04 -6.28 -16.22
N ARG A 57 -6.84 -5.66 -16.19
CA ARG A 57 -6.48 -4.53 -15.33
C ARG A 57 -6.78 -4.81 -13.84
N SER A 58 -6.44 -6.00 -13.37
CA SER A 58 -6.74 -6.42 -11.99
C SER A 58 -5.50 -6.93 -11.25
N ILE A 59 -5.52 -6.76 -9.93
CA ILE A 59 -4.51 -7.28 -9.01
C ILE A 59 -5.25 -7.90 -7.84
N ASN A 60 -5.09 -9.21 -7.65
CA ASN A 60 -5.80 -9.95 -6.62
C ASN A 60 -4.82 -10.75 -5.77
N VAL A 61 -4.99 -10.68 -4.46
CA VAL A 61 -4.40 -11.67 -3.55
C VAL A 61 -5.24 -12.93 -3.62
N LEU A 62 -4.61 -14.08 -3.90
CA LEU A 62 -5.29 -15.37 -4.05
C LEU A 62 -5.48 -16.02 -2.68
N VAL A 63 -6.26 -15.35 -1.84
CA VAL A 63 -6.70 -15.78 -0.51
C VAL A 63 -8.21 -15.69 -0.50
N SER A 64 -8.88 -16.61 0.18
CA SER A 64 -10.36 -16.60 0.23
C SER A 64 -10.88 -15.38 0.99
N ASP A 65 -12.11 -14.98 0.70
CA ASP A 65 -12.74 -13.82 1.33
C ASP A 65 -12.92 -14.03 2.84
N GLU A 66 -13.17 -15.26 3.28
CA GLU A 66 -13.30 -15.61 4.71
C GLU A 66 -11.99 -15.40 5.46
N GLU A 67 -10.87 -15.84 4.88
CA GLU A 67 -9.55 -15.64 5.46
C GLU A 67 -9.17 -14.16 5.44
N LEU A 68 -9.45 -13.42 4.35
CA LEU A 68 -9.24 -11.97 4.33
C LEU A 68 -10.08 -11.24 5.38
N ALA A 69 -11.33 -11.64 5.59
CA ALA A 69 -12.20 -11.09 6.62
C ALA A 69 -11.65 -11.37 8.03
N LYS A 70 -11.19 -12.60 8.28
CA LYS A 70 -10.52 -12.96 9.54
C LYS A 70 -9.28 -12.10 9.79
N ARG A 71 -8.39 -11.99 8.79
CA ARG A 71 -7.18 -11.15 8.88
C ARG A 71 -7.52 -9.69 9.12
N ARG A 72 -8.60 -9.19 8.52
CA ARG A 72 -9.09 -7.83 8.74
C ARG A 72 -9.52 -7.62 10.17
N THR A 73 -10.27 -8.54 10.77
CA THR A 73 -10.65 -8.46 12.19
C THR A 73 -9.42 -8.46 13.10
N GLU A 74 -8.47 -9.36 12.85
CA GLU A 74 -7.20 -9.41 13.60
C GLU A 74 -6.40 -8.09 13.46
N GLN A 75 -6.36 -7.51 12.25
CA GLN A 75 -5.62 -6.28 11.99
C GLN A 75 -6.32 -5.05 12.57
N ASN A 76 -7.66 -5.02 12.54
CA ASN A 76 -8.44 -3.97 13.20
C ASN A 76 -8.18 -3.94 14.70
N ALA A 77 -8.09 -5.11 15.36
CA ALA A 77 -7.77 -5.22 16.78
C ALA A 77 -6.34 -4.72 17.11
N LYS A 78 -5.37 -4.91 16.20
CA LYS A 78 -4.01 -4.39 16.33
C LYS A 78 -3.88 -2.90 15.97
N GLY A 79 -4.81 -2.40 15.16
CA GLY A 79 -4.80 -1.06 14.58
C GLY A 79 -3.95 -0.97 13.30
N TRP A 80 -4.31 -0.04 12.42
CA TRP A 80 -3.64 0.22 11.14
C TRP A 80 -2.43 1.15 11.30
N LYS A 81 -1.43 0.68 12.05
CA LYS A 81 -0.22 1.45 12.38
C LYS A 81 1.03 0.55 12.21
N PRO A 82 2.21 1.16 12.02
CA PRO A 82 3.46 0.40 11.94
C PRO A 82 3.64 -0.51 13.17
N THR A 83 3.96 -1.78 12.94
CA THR A 83 4.12 -2.80 14.00
C THR A 83 5.37 -2.58 14.86
N LYS A 84 6.39 -1.92 14.31
CA LYS A 84 7.63 -1.60 15.00
C LYS A 84 7.72 -0.09 15.28
N PRO A 85 8.26 0.32 16.43
CA PRO A 85 8.56 1.73 16.69
C PRO A 85 9.47 2.28 15.59
N ARG A 86 9.17 3.49 15.10
CA ARG A 86 10.01 4.20 14.13
C ARG A 86 10.55 5.45 14.80
N SER A 87 11.87 5.50 15.07
CA SER A 87 12.52 6.73 15.53
C SER A 87 12.61 7.72 14.36
N ARG A 88 11.57 8.54 14.20
CA ARG A 88 11.54 9.61 13.19
C ARG A 88 10.98 10.89 13.78
N LYS A 89 11.60 12.01 13.44
CA LYS A 89 11.05 13.33 13.73
C LYS A 89 9.92 13.61 12.74
N VAL A 90 8.68 13.60 13.22
CA VAL A 90 7.51 13.98 12.40
C VAL A 90 7.32 15.48 12.56
N SER A 91 7.68 16.25 11.53
CA SER A 91 7.51 17.70 11.52
C SER A 91 6.04 18.10 11.61
N ALA A 92 5.77 19.33 12.05
CA ALA A 92 4.42 19.88 12.06
C ALA A 92 3.78 19.82 10.66
N ALA A 93 4.55 20.12 9.60
CA ALA A 93 4.10 20.03 8.22
C ALA A 93 3.65 18.61 7.81
N LEU A 94 4.39 17.57 8.20
CA LEU A 94 4.01 16.18 7.93
C LEU A 94 2.79 15.74 8.73
N LYS A 95 2.63 16.23 9.97
CA LYS A 95 1.42 15.99 10.76
C LYS A 95 0.20 16.64 10.12
N ALA A 96 0.33 17.89 9.67
CA ALA A 96 -0.74 18.60 8.96
C ALA A 96 -1.09 17.90 7.64
N TYR A 97 -0.09 17.53 6.84
CA TYR A 97 -0.31 16.77 5.60
C TYR A 97 -1.08 15.46 5.86
N ALA A 98 -0.64 14.65 6.82
CA ALA A 98 -1.28 13.38 7.13
C ALA A 98 -2.73 13.50 7.63
N LYS A 99 -3.13 14.66 8.18
CA LYS A 99 -4.52 14.92 8.59
C LYS A 99 -5.44 15.28 7.43
N LEU A 100 -4.89 15.86 6.35
CA LEU A 100 -5.68 16.48 5.28
C LEU A 100 -5.61 15.71 3.97
N VAL A 101 -4.58 14.89 3.80
CA VAL A 101 -4.34 14.21 2.53
C VAL A 101 -5.43 13.17 2.26
N MET A 102 -5.97 13.21 1.05
CA MET A 102 -6.86 12.18 0.52
C MET A 102 -6.09 11.01 -0.08
N SER A 103 -6.77 9.89 -0.30
CA SER A 103 -6.19 8.70 -0.92
C SER A 103 -5.55 8.99 -2.30
N ALA A 104 -4.58 8.17 -2.70
CA ALA A 104 -3.83 8.36 -3.95
C ALA A 104 -4.72 8.26 -5.20
N ASP A 105 -5.80 7.47 -5.17
CA ASP A 105 -6.83 7.40 -6.22
C ASP A 105 -7.61 8.73 -6.38
N LYS A 106 -7.55 9.62 -5.39
CA LYS A 106 -8.09 10.99 -5.43
C LYS A 106 -7.03 12.04 -5.74
N GLY A 107 -5.83 11.63 -6.12
CA GLY A 107 -4.72 12.51 -6.48
C GLY A 107 -3.91 13.03 -5.30
N ALA A 108 -4.06 12.46 -4.10
CA ALA A 108 -3.36 12.90 -2.89
C ALA A 108 -3.52 14.41 -2.60
N VAL A 109 -4.69 14.96 -2.96
CA VAL A 109 -5.06 16.35 -2.66
C VAL A 109 -5.29 16.53 -1.17
N ARG A 110 -5.26 17.78 -0.70
CA ARG A 110 -5.58 18.12 0.69
C ARG A 110 -7.02 18.58 0.76
N ASP A 111 -7.83 17.89 1.57
CA ASP A 111 -9.20 18.28 1.86
C ASP A 111 -9.23 19.13 3.13
N LEU A 112 -9.63 20.39 2.97
CA LEU A 112 -9.69 21.35 4.09
C LEU A 112 -10.89 21.11 5.00
N SER A 113 -11.94 20.43 4.53
CA SER A 113 -13.11 20.11 5.34
C SER A 113 -12.80 19.16 6.50
N LEU A 114 -11.65 18.48 6.46
CA LEU A 114 -11.16 17.62 7.56
C LEU A 114 -10.58 18.41 8.76
N LEU A 115 -10.58 19.75 8.68
CA LEU A 115 -10.20 20.63 9.79
C LEU A 115 -11.40 21.08 10.63
N ASP A 116 -12.61 20.98 10.08
CA ASP A 116 -13.87 21.37 10.73
C ASP A 116 -14.36 20.24 11.66
#